data_AF-A0A1D8MQP1-F1
#
_entry.id   AF-A0A1D8MQP1-F1
#
_cell.length_a   1.000
_cell.length_b   1.000
_cell.length_c   1.000
_cell.angle_alpha   90.00
_cell.angle_beta   90.00
_cell.angle_gamma   90.00
#
_symmetry.space_group_name_H-M   'P 1'
#
loop_
_entity.id
_entity.type
_entity.pdbx_description
1 polymer ?
#
loop_
_entity_poly.entity_id
_entity_poly.type
_entity_poly.pdbx_seq_one_letter_code
_entity_poly.pdbx_strand_id
1 'polypeptide(L)'
;MDLALKENDYYVLGGAVLLVVLGGILGHLMGWTHSTENTLRFFTGGAILLGLVGLYRNIPHLEGVFARNMEIIGLGTATFLVSWLPHIGWHLQQRPDMLGFNTGFWAGLFHSWNAVSFLIISYGIYLFHKSLNTDVGDFEKGFLNMHLKEKDYRFLLMAALVVVIGGATGQVTGFTEVLTLSTTYIQIPFILAGLYYVYELRTWGGEIGRNLQLIGVGLVLILLNWLPHIPWHIAGMPGIGISQGFWLGFFHSWVIAGFLVISYALHEL
;
A
#
# COMPACT_ATOMS: atom_id res chain seq x y z
N MET A 1 22.94 -8.55 -17.85
CA MET A 1 21.49 -8.83 -17.75
C MET A 1 20.79 -7.50 -17.80
N ASP A 2 19.93 -7.27 -18.79
CA ASP A 2 19.19 -6.02 -18.92
C ASP A 2 18.16 -5.90 -17.80
N LEU A 3 18.29 -4.85 -17.00
CA LEU A 3 17.27 -4.34 -16.08
C LEU A 3 16.36 -3.33 -16.78
N ALA A 4 16.46 -3.23 -18.11
CA ALA A 4 15.74 -2.26 -18.89
C ALA A 4 14.23 -2.46 -18.72
N LEU A 5 13.55 -1.37 -18.36
CA LEU A 5 12.10 -1.29 -18.45
C LEU A 5 11.66 -1.64 -19.88
N LYS A 6 10.59 -2.41 -20.00
CA LYS A 6 9.95 -2.68 -21.29
C LYS A 6 9.21 -1.43 -21.77
N GLU A 7 8.96 -1.34 -23.07
CA GLU A 7 8.16 -0.25 -23.67
C GLU A 7 6.80 -0.08 -22.94
N ASN A 8 6.14 -1.20 -22.63
CA ASN A 8 4.88 -1.22 -21.87
C ASN A 8 5.01 -0.60 -20.48
N ASP A 9 6.15 -0.76 -19.80
CA ASP A 9 6.36 -0.18 -18.47
C ASP A 9 6.37 1.35 -18.55
N TYR A 10 6.98 1.92 -19.60
CA TYR A 10 6.95 3.37 -19.83
C TYR A 10 5.54 3.88 -20.11
N TYR A 11 4.70 3.13 -20.83
CA TYR A 11 3.30 3.50 -21.03
C TYR A 11 2.50 3.45 -19.73
N VAL A 12 2.73 2.46 -18.87
CA VAL A 12 2.09 2.38 -17.55
C VAL A 12 2.52 3.54 -16.66
N LEU A 13 3.81 3.87 -16.62
CA LEU A 13 4.32 4.99 -15.83
C LEU A 13 3.85 6.34 -16.37
N GLY A 14 3.86 6.54 -17.68
CA GLY A 14 3.34 7.76 -18.32
C GLY A 14 1.83 7.91 -18.11
N GLY A 15 1.09 6.80 -18.24
CA GLY A 15 -0.35 6.74 -17.96
C GLY A 15 -0.68 7.03 -16.49
N ALA A 16 0.13 6.54 -15.56
CA ALA A 16 0.03 6.85 -14.13
C ALA A 16 0.15 8.36 -13.87
N VAL A 17 1.18 9.02 -14.44
CA VAL A 17 1.34 10.48 -14.34
C VAL A 17 0.15 11.23 -14.94
N LEU A 18 -0.29 10.82 -16.13
CA LEU A 18 -1.44 11.44 -16.79
C LEU A 18 -2.72 11.29 -15.96
N LEU A 19 -2.95 10.13 -15.35
CA LEU A 19 -4.09 9.87 -14.47
C LEU A 19 -4.12 10.83 -13.29
N VAL A 20 -2.97 11.12 -12.66
CA VAL A 20 -2.89 12.07 -11.54
C VAL A 20 -3.35 13.47 -11.97
N VAL A 21 -2.85 13.96 -13.09
CA VAL A 21 -3.20 15.30 -13.60
C VAL A 21 -4.67 15.37 -14.05
N LEU A 22 -5.12 14.39 -14.82
CA LEU A 22 -6.52 14.32 -15.28
C LEU A 22 -7.49 14.16 -14.11
N GLY A 23 -7.12 13.39 -13.08
CA GLY A 23 -7.89 13.27 -11.86
C GLY A 23 -8.11 14.61 -11.17
N GLY A 24 -7.07 15.45 -11.12
CA GLY A 24 -7.19 16.82 -10.62
C GLY A 24 -8.09 17.69 -11.49
N ILE A 25 -7.90 17.67 -12.82
CA ILE A 25 -8.75 18.45 -13.74
C ILE A 25 -10.22 18.03 -13.63
N LEU A 26 -10.51 16.72 -13.61
CA LEU A 26 -11.86 16.21 -13.46
C LEU A 26 -12.45 16.61 -12.10
N GLY A 27 -11.69 16.51 -11.02
CA GLY A 27 -12.14 16.93 -9.71
C GLY A 27 -12.46 18.43 -9.64
N HIS A 28 -11.70 19.26 -10.36
CA HIS A 28 -12.01 20.67 -10.52
C HIS A 28 -13.33 20.88 -11.27
N LEU A 29 -13.47 20.29 -12.47
CA LEU A 29 -14.61 20.48 -13.36
C LEU A 29 -15.92 19.96 -12.75
N MET A 30 -15.84 18.86 -12.02
CA MET A 30 -16.99 18.22 -11.37
C MET A 30 -17.33 18.85 -10.00
N GLY A 31 -16.55 19.84 -9.56
CA GLY A 31 -16.75 20.50 -8.27
C GLY A 31 -16.67 19.53 -7.10
N TRP A 32 -15.74 18.57 -7.15
CA TRP A 32 -15.63 17.55 -6.10
C TRP A 32 -15.37 18.20 -4.74
N THR A 33 -16.09 17.69 -3.75
CA THR A 33 -15.98 18.07 -2.34
C THR A 33 -15.58 16.83 -1.54
N HIS A 34 -15.34 16.96 -0.24
CA HIS A 34 -15.08 15.79 0.61
C HIS A 34 -16.20 14.74 0.55
N SER A 35 -17.44 15.09 0.17
CA SER A 35 -18.51 14.10 0.00
C SER A 35 -18.34 13.23 -1.26
N THR A 36 -17.52 13.65 -2.24
CA THR A 36 -17.24 12.90 -3.47
C THR A 36 -16.06 11.92 -3.33
N GLU A 37 -15.43 11.88 -2.14
CA GLU A 37 -14.35 10.94 -1.81
C GLU A 37 -14.73 9.48 -2.04
N ASN A 38 -16.01 9.12 -1.89
CA ASN A 38 -16.50 7.74 -2.02
C ASN A 38 -16.21 7.13 -3.40
N THR A 39 -16.37 7.92 -4.47
CA THR A 39 -16.14 7.47 -5.84
C THR A 39 -14.66 7.24 -6.11
N LEU A 40 -13.81 8.17 -5.66
CA LEU A 40 -12.36 8.03 -5.78
C LEU A 40 -11.85 6.82 -5.00
N ARG A 41 -12.48 6.53 -3.86
CA ARG A 41 -12.09 5.41 -3.02
C ARG A 41 -12.43 4.06 -3.62
N PHE A 42 -13.56 3.95 -4.32
CA PHE A 42 -13.91 2.76 -5.10
C PHE A 42 -12.84 2.44 -6.15
N PHE A 43 -12.30 3.47 -6.82
CA PHE A 43 -11.23 3.28 -7.81
C PHE A 43 -9.92 2.78 -7.20
N THR A 44 -9.53 3.26 -6.01
CA THR A 44 -8.34 2.72 -5.31
C THR A 44 -8.54 1.26 -4.93
N GLY A 45 -9.72 0.93 -4.37
CA GLY A 45 -10.05 -0.45 -4.02
C GLY A 45 -10.06 -1.36 -5.26
N GLY A 46 -10.62 -0.87 -6.37
CA GLY A 46 -10.60 -1.55 -7.66
C GLY A 46 -9.19 -1.78 -8.20
N ALA A 47 -8.33 -0.77 -8.14
CA ALA A 47 -6.92 -0.89 -8.54
C ALA A 47 -6.22 -1.99 -7.73
N ILE A 48 -6.35 -1.97 -6.40
CA ILE A 48 -5.77 -3.00 -5.53
C ILE A 48 -6.32 -4.40 -5.87
N LEU A 49 -7.64 -4.53 -6.03
CA LEU A 49 -8.27 -5.81 -6.38
C LEU A 49 -7.78 -6.36 -7.71
N LEU A 50 -7.57 -5.52 -8.73
CA LEU A 50 -7.02 -5.96 -10.01
C LEU A 50 -5.62 -6.55 -9.84
N GLY A 51 -4.76 -5.91 -9.06
CA GLY A 51 -3.42 -6.43 -8.74
C GLY A 51 -3.44 -7.73 -7.97
N LEU A 52 -4.32 -7.84 -6.96
CA LEU A 52 -4.50 -9.07 -6.19
C LEU A 52 -5.03 -10.21 -7.07
N VAL A 53 -6.02 -9.96 -7.91
CA VAL A 53 -6.55 -10.98 -8.83
C VAL A 53 -5.49 -11.44 -9.81
N GLY A 54 -4.69 -10.53 -10.38
CA GLY A 54 -3.54 -10.88 -11.22
C GLY A 54 -2.54 -11.76 -10.47
N LEU A 55 -2.12 -11.32 -9.29
CA LEU A 55 -1.22 -12.08 -8.43
C LEU A 55 -1.73 -13.49 -8.13
N TYR A 56 -2.96 -13.63 -7.63
CA TYR A 56 -3.51 -14.93 -7.25
C TYR A 56 -3.75 -15.86 -8.44
N ARG A 57 -3.93 -15.32 -9.64
CA ARG A 57 -3.96 -16.11 -10.89
C ARG A 57 -2.57 -16.62 -11.28
N ASN A 58 -1.53 -15.83 -11.04
CA ASN A 58 -0.16 -16.18 -11.41
C ASN A 58 0.57 -17.01 -10.35
N ILE A 59 0.21 -16.92 -9.05
CA ILE A 59 0.83 -17.69 -7.95
C ILE A 59 1.00 -19.19 -8.26
N PRO A 60 0.03 -19.92 -8.83
CA PRO A 60 0.19 -21.33 -9.18
C PRO A 60 1.29 -21.60 -10.23
N HIS A 61 1.69 -20.59 -11.00
CA HIS A 61 2.76 -20.65 -12.00
C HIS A 61 4.12 -20.20 -11.42
N LEU A 62 4.14 -19.75 -10.17
CA LEU A 62 5.33 -19.36 -9.44
C LEU A 62 5.77 -20.52 -8.55
N GLU A 63 7.09 -20.70 -8.38
CA GLU A 63 7.61 -21.82 -7.60
C GLU A 63 8.38 -21.36 -6.34
N GLY A 64 8.29 -22.20 -5.31
CA GLY A 64 9.13 -22.15 -4.11
C GLY A 64 9.12 -20.81 -3.37
N VAL A 65 10.31 -20.26 -3.14
CA VAL A 65 10.50 -19.03 -2.36
C VAL A 65 9.91 -17.82 -3.05
N PHE A 66 9.83 -17.85 -4.39
CA PHE A 66 9.26 -16.76 -5.18
C PHE A 66 7.76 -16.61 -4.93
N ALA A 67 7.00 -17.69 -5.12
CA ALA A 67 5.56 -17.74 -4.86
C ALA A 67 5.21 -17.28 -3.44
N ARG A 68 5.94 -17.80 -2.44
CA ARG A 68 5.76 -17.44 -1.04
C ARG A 68 5.94 -15.95 -0.76
N ASN A 69 7.04 -15.36 -1.24
CA ASN A 69 7.34 -13.96 -0.96
C ASN A 69 6.32 -13.04 -1.66
N MET A 70 5.89 -13.41 -2.87
CA MET A 70 4.82 -12.71 -3.58
C MET A 70 3.48 -12.84 -2.85
N GLU A 71 3.15 -14.02 -2.31
CA GLU A 71 1.95 -14.24 -1.51
C GLU A 71 1.95 -13.35 -0.25
N ILE A 72 3.10 -13.18 0.41
CA ILE A 72 3.24 -12.25 1.54
C ILE A 72 2.99 -10.80 1.12
N ILE A 73 3.53 -10.35 -0.02
CA ILE A 73 3.25 -9.00 -0.57
C ILE A 73 1.75 -8.85 -0.88
N GLY A 74 1.14 -9.88 -1.47
CA GLY A 74 -0.29 -9.97 -1.72
C GLY A 74 -1.11 -9.86 -0.45
N LEU A 75 -0.76 -10.61 0.60
CA LEU A 75 -1.42 -10.55 1.89
C LEU A 75 -1.30 -9.16 2.52
N GLY A 76 -0.14 -8.52 2.46
CA GLY A 76 0.01 -7.14 2.94
C GLY A 76 -0.87 -6.15 2.16
N THR A 77 -0.95 -6.31 0.84
CA THR A 77 -1.79 -5.49 -0.03
C THR A 77 -3.29 -5.72 0.21
N ALA A 78 -3.71 -6.97 0.43
CA ALA A 78 -5.08 -7.33 0.79
C ALA A 78 -5.43 -6.82 2.20
N THR A 79 -4.49 -6.91 3.14
CA THR A 79 -4.62 -6.37 4.50
C THR A 79 -4.89 -4.87 4.45
N PHE A 80 -4.17 -4.14 3.59
CA PHE A 80 -4.41 -2.71 3.38
C PHE A 80 -5.82 -2.45 2.86
N LEU A 81 -6.28 -3.21 1.86
CA LEU A 81 -7.64 -3.05 1.33
C LEU A 81 -8.71 -3.28 2.41
N VAL A 82 -8.55 -4.34 3.20
CA VAL A 82 -9.48 -4.72 4.27
C VAL A 82 -9.48 -3.73 5.43
N SER A 83 -8.34 -3.11 5.75
CA SER A 83 -8.29 -2.05 6.78
C SER A 83 -8.85 -0.73 6.27
N TRP A 84 -8.57 -0.41 5.01
CA TRP A 84 -8.87 0.90 4.44
C TRP A 84 -10.36 1.12 4.17
N LEU A 85 -11.09 0.12 3.69
CA LEU A 85 -12.53 0.22 3.45
C LEU A 85 -13.36 0.57 4.71
N PRO A 86 -13.26 -0.17 5.83
CA PRO A 86 -13.98 0.18 7.06
C PRO A 86 -13.45 1.47 7.70
N HIS A 87 -12.16 1.76 7.60
CA HIS A 87 -11.58 3.02 8.08
C HIS A 87 -12.24 4.24 7.43
N ILE A 88 -12.45 4.15 6.12
CA ILE A 88 -13.17 5.15 5.34
C ILE A 88 -14.63 5.26 5.78
N GLY A 89 -15.34 4.14 5.87
CA GLY A 89 -16.75 4.12 6.28
C GLY A 89 -16.93 4.80 7.63
N TRP A 90 -16.00 4.54 8.54
CA TRP A 90 -15.95 5.17 9.85
C TRP A 90 -15.71 6.69 9.79
N HIS A 91 -14.74 7.16 8.99
CA HIS A 91 -14.52 8.60 8.78
C HIS A 91 -15.76 9.31 8.21
N LEU A 92 -16.47 8.69 7.27
CA LEU A 92 -17.66 9.25 6.63
C LEU A 92 -18.84 9.41 7.58
N GLN A 93 -18.95 8.53 8.57
CA GLN A 93 -19.98 8.60 9.60
C GLN A 93 -19.63 9.61 10.71
N GLN A 94 -18.68 10.52 10.45
CA GLN A 94 -18.14 11.48 11.41
C GLN A 94 -17.46 10.80 12.61
N ARG A 95 -16.84 9.64 12.37
CA ARG A 95 -16.03 8.91 13.35
C ARG A 95 -16.84 8.50 14.59
N PRO A 96 -17.94 7.76 14.43
CA PRO A 96 -18.78 7.40 15.55
C PRO A 96 -18.05 6.44 16.50
N ASP A 97 -18.46 6.47 17.76
CA ASP A 97 -18.18 5.37 18.68
C ASP A 97 -18.95 4.14 18.19
N MET A 98 -18.30 2.97 18.19
CA MET A 98 -18.88 1.72 17.68
C MET A 98 -18.47 0.55 18.55
N LEU A 99 -19.37 -0.43 18.69
CA LEU A 99 -19.14 -1.67 19.45
C LEU A 99 -18.66 -1.44 20.90
N GLY A 100 -19.04 -0.32 21.52
CA GLY A 100 -18.64 0.04 22.88
C GLY A 100 -17.23 0.65 23.00
N PHE A 101 -16.54 0.89 21.88
CA PHE A 101 -15.23 1.54 21.85
C PHE A 101 -15.33 2.98 21.36
N ASN A 102 -14.46 3.83 21.91
CA ASN A 102 -14.46 5.26 21.57
C ASN A 102 -13.78 5.53 20.22
N THR A 103 -13.95 6.76 19.73
CA THR A 103 -13.30 7.27 18.51
C THR A 103 -11.78 7.02 18.49
N GLY A 104 -11.12 7.17 19.64
CA GLY A 104 -9.68 6.97 19.77
C GLY A 104 -9.24 5.54 19.50
N PHE A 105 -10.02 4.54 19.95
CA PHE A 105 -9.78 3.13 19.65
C PHE A 105 -9.77 2.87 18.15
N TRP A 106 -10.82 3.30 17.46
CA TRP A 106 -10.97 3.06 16.03
C TRP A 106 -9.89 3.76 15.21
N ALA A 107 -9.53 4.99 15.57
CA ALA A 107 -8.38 5.69 15.01
C ALA A 107 -7.08 4.88 15.20
N GLY A 108 -6.75 4.51 16.44
CA GLY A 108 -5.55 3.74 16.74
C GLY A 108 -5.50 2.41 15.97
N LEU A 109 -6.63 1.70 15.92
CA LEU A 109 -6.77 0.43 15.22
C LEU A 109 -6.52 0.57 13.72
N PHE A 110 -7.23 1.48 13.04
CA PHE A 110 -7.12 1.60 11.58
C PHE A 110 -5.75 2.11 11.12
N HIS A 111 -5.16 3.07 11.83
CA HIS A 111 -3.83 3.60 11.47
C HIS A 111 -2.73 2.56 11.72
N SER A 112 -2.79 1.81 12.83
CA SER A 112 -1.88 0.69 13.07
C SER A 112 -2.07 -0.42 12.05
N TRP A 113 -3.30 -0.70 11.61
CA TRP A 113 -3.59 -1.70 10.58
C TRP A 113 -3.01 -1.32 9.22
N ASN A 114 -3.17 -0.06 8.79
CA ASN A 114 -2.54 0.43 7.56
C ASN A 114 -1.01 0.31 7.65
N ALA A 115 -0.41 0.70 8.77
CA ALA A 115 1.03 0.60 8.95
C ALA A 115 1.55 -0.85 8.94
N VAL A 116 0.83 -1.75 9.60
CA VAL A 116 1.10 -3.19 9.57
C VAL A 116 1.02 -3.75 8.15
N SER A 117 0.12 -3.24 7.31
CA SER A 117 0.02 -3.66 5.91
C SER A 117 1.31 -3.36 5.13
N PHE A 118 1.87 -2.15 5.28
CA PHE A 118 3.16 -1.79 4.67
C PHE A 118 4.34 -2.54 5.29
N LEU A 119 4.28 -2.86 6.59
CA LEU A 119 5.25 -3.73 7.23
C LEU A 119 5.23 -5.14 6.62
N ILE A 120 4.06 -5.72 6.35
CA ILE A 120 3.93 -7.03 5.69
C ILE A 120 4.46 -6.98 4.26
N ILE A 121 4.11 -5.94 3.48
CA ILE A 121 4.64 -5.75 2.12
C ILE A 121 6.16 -5.70 2.15
N SER A 122 6.72 -4.88 3.05
CA SER A 122 8.17 -4.71 3.19
C SER A 122 8.86 -5.97 3.69
N TYR A 123 8.20 -6.77 4.53
CA TYR A 123 8.68 -8.09 4.95
C TYR A 123 8.76 -9.06 3.76
N GLY A 124 7.76 -9.07 2.87
CA GLY A 124 7.82 -9.86 1.64
C GLY A 124 8.99 -9.47 0.73
N ILE A 125 9.23 -8.17 0.55
CA ILE A 125 10.39 -7.64 -0.20
C ILE A 125 11.71 -7.99 0.49
N TYR A 126 11.78 -7.86 1.82
CA TYR A 126 12.94 -8.26 2.61
C TYR A 126 13.27 -9.74 2.42
N LEU A 127 12.27 -10.62 2.33
CA LEU A 127 12.51 -12.04 2.11
C LEU A 127 13.14 -12.30 0.74
N PHE A 128 12.81 -11.52 -0.30
CA PHE A 128 13.54 -11.58 -1.58
C PHE A 128 15.01 -11.21 -1.40
N HIS A 129 15.26 -10.07 -0.75
CA HIS A 129 16.62 -9.62 -0.44
C HIS A 129 17.39 -10.65 0.39
N LYS A 130 16.75 -11.32 1.34
CA LYS A 130 17.39 -12.37 2.15
C LYS A 130 17.73 -13.59 1.31
N SER A 131 16.80 -14.06 0.47
CA SER A 131 17.00 -15.24 -0.38
C SER A 131 18.16 -15.09 -1.35
N LEU A 132 18.46 -13.86 -1.75
CA LEU A 132 19.65 -13.51 -2.54
C LEU A 132 20.98 -13.73 -1.82
N ASN A 133 20.99 -13.47 -0.52
CA ASN A 133 22.19 -13.41 0.30
C ASN A 133 22.46 -14.70 1.07
N THR A 134 21.60 -15.71 0.91
CA THR A 134 21.78 -17.06 1.47
C THR A 134 22.11 -18.05 0.36
N ASP A 135 23.22 -18.78 0.51
CA ASP A 135 23.72 -19.77 -0.46
C ASP A 135 22.62 -20.71 -0.99
N VAL A 136 22.70 -20.96 -2.30
CA VAL A 136 21.70 -21.57 -3.20
C VAL A 136 21.25 -22.99 -2.79
N GLY A 137 21.89 -23.63 -1.83
CA GLY A 137 21.68 -25.05 -1.47
C GLY A 137 20.32 -25.39 -0.83
N ASP A 138 19.55 -24.40 -0.35
CA ASP A 138 18.26 -24.63 0.31
C ASP A 138 17.03 -24.36 -0.58
N PHE A 139 17.23 -23.96 -1.84
CA PHE A 139 16.13 -23.70 -2.79
C PHE A 139 15.40 -24.99 -3.24
N GLU A 140 16.07 -26.15 -3.21
CA GLU A 140 15.55 -27.39 -3.82
C GLU A 140 14.53 -28.17 -2.97
N LYS A 141 14.31 -27.88 -1.68
CA LYS A 141 13.54 -28.77 -0.78
C LYS A 141 12.13 -28.31 -0.41
N GLY A 142 11.62 -27.24 -0.99
CA GLY A 142 10.33 -26.65 -0.60
C GLY A 142 9.22 -26.80 -1.64
N PHE A 143 8.99 -27.99 -2.20
CA PHE A 143 8.14 -28.14 -3.38
C PHE A 143 6.68 -28.50 -3.14
N LEU A 144 6.25 -28.88 -1.92
CA LEU A 144 4.88 -29.38 -1.74
C LEU A 144 4.24 -28.88 -0.43
N ASN A 145 3.17 -28.11 -0.62
CA ASN A 145 2.07 -27.81 0.30
C ASN A 145 2.33 -26.77 1.42
N MET A 146 1.57 -25.66 1.29
CA MET A 146 1.61 -24.40 2.05
C MET A 146 2.88 -23.55 1.83
N HIS A 147 2.76 -22.46 1.06
CA HIS A 147 3.89 -21.57 0.80
C HIS A 147 4.41 -20.88 2.07
N LEU A 148 3.52 -20.49 2.99
CA LEU A 148 3.91 -19.85 4.23
C LEU A 148 4.56 -20.84 5.20
N LYS A 149 5.73 -20.47 5.73
CA LYS A 149 6.44 -21.21 6.77
C LYS A 149 5.91 -20.78 8.14
N GLU A 150 6.11 -21.61 9.17
CA GLU A 150 5.70 -21.32 10.55
C GLU A 150 6.14 -19.92 11.03
N LYS A 151 7.36 -19.50 10.69
CA LYS A 151 7.86 -18.16 11.02
C LYS A 151 7.06 -17.01 10.39
N ASP A 152 6.47 -17.21 9.21
CA ASP A 152 5.63 -16.20 8.57
C ASP A 152 4.29 -16.09 9.29
N TYR A 153 3.70 -17.23 9.67
CA TYR A 153 2.48 -17.24 10.49
C TYR A 153 2.70 -16.52 11.82
N ARG A 154 3.83 -16.79 12.50
CA ARG A 154 4.19 -16.08 13.73
C ARG A 154 4.34 -14.58 13.48
N PHE A 155 5.00 -14.17 12.39
CA PHE A 155 5.12 -12.77 12.02
C PHE A 155 3.75 -12.11 11.76
N LEU A 156 2.89 -12.75 10.97
CA LEU A 156 1.53 -12.27 10.67
C LEU A 156 0.66 -12.17 11.94
N LEU A 157 0.81 -13.12 12.87
CA LEU A 157 0.13 -13.08 14.17
C LEU A 157 0.61 -11.90 15.03
N MET A 158 1.93 -11.67 15.09
CA MET A 158 2.48 -10.52 15.82
C MET A 158 2.06 -9.20 15.18
N ALA A 159 2.02 -9.14 13.85
CA ALA A 159 1.48 -8.01 13.09
C ALA A 159 0.01 -7.74 13.46
N ALA A 160 -0.83 -8.77 13.52
CA ALA A 160 -2.22 -8.64 13.97
C ALA A 160 -2.32 -8.15 15.43
N LEU A 161 -1.44 -8.61 16.32
CA LEU A 161 -1.40 -8.14 17.70
C LEU A 161 -1.05 -6.65 17.79
N VAL A 162 -0.13 -6.15 16.96
CA VAL A 162 0.22 -4.72 16.89
C VAL A 162 -1.01 -3.87 16.50
N VAL A 163 -1.87 -4.36 15.62
CA VAL A 163 -3.13 -3.67 15.27
C VAL A 163 -4.04 -3.52 16.48
N VAL A 164 -4.23 -4.60 17.24
CA VAL A 164 -5.07 -4.60 18.46
C VAL A 164 -4.48 -3.68 19.53
N ILE A 165 -3.16 -3.72 19.72
CA ILE A 165 -2.46 -2.82 20.66
C ILE A 165 -2.65 -1.36 20.25
N GLY A 166 -2.54 -1.04 18.96
CA GLY A 166 -2.81 0.29 18.43
C GLY A 166 -4.19 0.81 18.82
N GLY A 167 -5.23 -0.02 18.64
CA GLY A 167 -6.58 0.29 19.10
C GLY A 167 -6.66 0.51 20.61
N ALA A 168 -6.10 -0.39 21.41
CA ALA A 168 -6.08 -0.24 22.87
C ALA A 168 -5.35 1.03 23.34
N THR A 169 -4.22 1.38 22.72
CA THR A 169 -3.51 2.64 22.98
C THR A 169 -4.39 3.84 22.64
N GLY A 170 -5.06 3.82 21.49
CA GLY A 170 -6.00 4.87 21.10
C GLY A 170 -7.17 5.03 22.06
N GLN A 171 -7.72 3.92 22.58
CA GLN A 171 -8.79 3.92 23.59
C GLN A 171 -8.36 4.64 24.88
N VAL A 172 -7.16 4.32 25.37
CA VAL A 172 -6.62 4.85 26.64
C VAL A 172 -6.22 6.31 26.51
N THR A 173 -5.63 6.69 25.38
CA THR A 173 -5.09 8.04 25.17
C THR A 173 -6.09 9.03 24.61
N GLY A 174 -7.22 8.55 24.07
CA GLY A 174 -8.26 9.40 23.49
C GLY A 174 -7.75 10.19 22.27
N PHE A 175 -7.12 9.50 21.32
CA PHE A 175 -6.52 10.11 20.12
C PHE A 175 -7.37 11.25 19.54
N THR A 176 -6.77 12.44 19.49
CA THR A 176 -7.37 13.61 18.85
C THR A 176 -7.13 13.58 17.34
N GLU A 177 -7.80 14.46 16.59
CA GLU A 177 -7.68 14.55 15.13
C GLU A 177 -6.24 14.82 14.67
N VAL A 178 -5.50 15.69 15.37
CA VAL A 178 -4.10 15.98 15.09
C VAL A 178 -3.22 14.75 15.35
N LEU A 179 -3.47 14.01 16.44
CA LEU A 179 -2.75 12.77 16.72
C LEU A 179 -3.03 11.70 15.65
N THR A 180 -4.29 11.58 15.22
CA THR A 180 -4.76 10.61 14.21
C THR A 180 -4.10 10.85 12.84
N LEU A 181 -3.96 12.10 12.43
CA LEU A 181 -3.26 12.42 11.18
C LEU A 181 -1.74 12.26 11.32
N SER A 182 -1.17 12.55 12.49
CA SER A 182 0.27 12.33 12.73
C SER A 182 0.66 10.85 12.80
N THR A 183 -0.22 9.98 13.28
CA THR A 183 0.01 8.52 13.30
C THR A 183 0.00 7.93 11.90
N THR A 184 -0.56 8.63 10.91
CA THR A 184 -0.44 8.27 9.48
C THR A 184 1.01 8.37 8.98
N TYR A 185 1.94 9.00 9.72
CA TYR A 185 3.36 8.95 9.40
C TYR A 185 4.07 7.66 9.87
N ILE A 186 3.44 6.86 10.74
CA ILE A 186 4.05 5.62 11.26
C ILE A 186 4.32 4.55 10.19
N GLN A 187 3.66 4.68 9.04
CA GLN A 187 3.83 3.83 7.87
C GLN A 187 5.06 4.22 7.02
N ILE A 188 5.57 5.47 7.14
CA ILE A 188 6.74 5.92 6.38
C ILE A 188 7.97 5.04 6.61
N PRO A 189 8.38 4.72 7.86
CA PRO A 189 9.52 3.85 8.10
C PRO A 189 9.41 2.48 7.42
N PHE A 190 8.19 1.91 7.38
CA PHE A 190 7.96 0.62 6.73
C PHE A 190 8.10 0.74 5.20
N ILE A 191 7.48 1.76 4.59
CA ILE A 191 7.65 2.00 3.16
C ILE A 191 9.12 2.24 2.80
N LEU A 192 9.83 3.06 3.56
CA LEU A 192 11.26 3.30 3.37
C LEU A 192 12.09 2.03 3.49
N ALA A 193 11.77 1.14 4.43
CA ALA A 193 12.42 -0.16 4.55
C ALA A 193 12.17 -1.03 3.30
N GLY A 194 10.93 -1.10 2.81
CA GLY A 194 10.60 -1.77 1.56
C GLY A 194 11.39 -1.21 0.37
N LEU A 195 11.44 0.12 0.23
CA LEU A 195 12.21 0.80 -0.82
C LEU A 195 13.71 0.53 -0.73
N TYR A 196 14.27 0.51 0.48
CA TYR A 196 15.65 0.13 0.70
C TYR A 196 15.94 -1.29 0.17
N TYR A 197 15.06 -2.26 0.48
CA TYR A 197 15.23 -3.63 -0.03
C TYR A 197 15.03 -3.73 -1.54
N VAL A 198 14.09 -2.98 -2.13
CA VAL A 198 13.96 -2.89 -3.61
C VAL A 198 15.24 -2.34 -4.23
N TYR A 199 15.80 -1.28 -3.63
CA TYR A 199 17.07 -0.72 -4.10
C TYR A 199 18.20 -1.75 -4.03
N GLU A 200 18.32 -2.51 -2.94
CA GLU A 200 19.32 -3.58 -2.85
C GLU A 200 19.06 -4.73 -3.83
N LEU A 201 17.80 -5.00 -4.16
CA LEU A 201 17.37 -5.94 -5.19
C LEU A 201 17.61 -5.45 -6.63
N ARG A 202 18.12 -4.23 -6.85
CA ARG A 202 18.42 -3.72 -8.20
C ARG A 202 19.41 -4.57 -8.98
N THR A 203 20.15 -5.44 -8.31
CA THR A 203 21.11 -6.37 -8.94
C THR A 203 20.44 -7.63 -9.49
N TRP A 204 19.16 -7.90 -9.15
CA TRP A 204 18.37 -8.98 -9.75
C TRP A 204 17.97 -8.65 -11.17
N GLY A 205 18.57 -9.34 -12.14
CA GLY A 205 18.19 -9.23 -13.54
C GLY A 205 16.89 -9.97 -13.87
N GLY A 206 16.34 -9.71 -15.05
CA GLY A 206 15.17 -10.40 -15.57
C GLY A 206 13.83 -9.83 -15.07
N GLU A 207 12.76 -10.57 -15.34
CA GLU A 207 11.39 -10.07 -15.14
C GLU A 207 11.04 -9.84 -13.68
N ILE A 208 11.60 -10.66 -12.79
CA ILE A 208 11.38 -10.53 -11.35
C ILE A 208 11.96 -9.23 -10.81
N GLY A 209 13.22 -8.92 -11.16
CA GLY A 209 13.85 -7.66 -10.76
C GLY A 209 13.11 -6.44 -11.30
N ARG A 210 12.66 -6.51 -12.56
CA ARG A 210 11.80 -5.49 -13.18
C ARG A 210 10.50 -5.27 -12.40
N ASN A 211 9.78 -6.34 -12.07
CA ASN A 211 8.51 -6.26 -11.33
C ASN A 211 8.70 -5.74 -9.90
N LEU A 212 9.78 -6.12 -9.22
CA LEU A 212 10.11 -5.57 -7.89
C LEU A 212 10.43 -4.08 -7.95
N GLN A 213 11.12 -3.61 -9.00
CA GLN A 213 11.34 -2.18 -9.22
C GLN A 213 10.02 -1.43 -9.44
N LEU A 214 9.11 -1.98 -10.24
CA LEU A 214 7.78 -1.39 -10.46
C LEU A 214 6.96 -1.33 -9.15
N ILE A 215 6.99 -2.38 -8.32
CA ILE A 215 6.42 -2.35 -6.97
C ILE A 215 7.04 -1.21 -6.15
N GLY A 216 8.37 -1.07 -6.20
CA GLY A 216 9.09 0.04 -5.57
C GLY A 216 8.64 1.42 -6.07
N VAL A 217 8.47 1.60 -7.39
CA VAL A 217 7.96 2.84 -7.97
C VAL A 217 6.56 3.17 -7.45
N GLY A 218 5.66 2.19 -7.40
CA GLY A 218 4.33 2.41 -6.83
C GLY A 218 4.37 2.78 -5.34
N LEU A 219 5.27 2.18 -4.55
CA LEU A 219 5.51 2.57 -3.16
C LEU A 219 6.06 4.01 -3.04
N VAL A 220 6.97 4.42 -3.93
CA VAL A 220 7.45 5.82 -4.01
C VAL A 220 6.29 6.77 -4.30
N LEU A 221 5.42 6.44 -5.27
CA LEU A 221 4.25 7.26 -5.59
C LEU A 221 3.34 7.44 -4.38
N ILE A 222 3.02 6.35 -3.66
CA ILE A 222 2.20 6.41 -2.45
C ILE A 222 2.86 7.27 -1.37
N LEU A 223 4.17 7.08 -1.14
CA LEU A 223 4.92 7.84 -0.13
C LEU A 223 4.95 9.34 -0.45
N LEU A 224 5.27 9.71 -1.69
CA LEU A 224 5.36 11.09 -2.14
C LEU A 224 4.00 11.79 -2.10
N ASN A 225 2.90 11.07 -2.30
CA ASN A 225 1.56 11.62 -2.13
C ASN A 225 1.25 11.98 -0.68
N TRP A 226 1.65 11.17 0.29
CA TRP A 226 1.30 11.42 1.70
C TRP A 226 1.96 12.64 2.30
N LEU A 227 3.17 13.00 1.83
CA LEU A 227 3.89 14.19 2.31
C LEU A 227 3.08 15.50 2.17
N PRO A 228 2.47 15.81 1.02
CA PRO A 228 1.56 16.96 0.88
C PRO A 228 0.11 16.65 1.28
N HIS A 229 -0.37 15.41 1.12
CA HIS A 229 -1.78 15.08 1.35
C HIS A 229 -2.18 15.11 2.83
N ILE A 230 -1.32 14.63 3.74
CA ILE A 230 -1.61 14.62 5.18
C ILE A 230 -1.65 16.06 5.73
N PRO A 231 -0.64 16.93 5.49
CA PRO A 231 -0.71 18.32 5.90
C PRO A 231 -1.90 19.06 5.28
N TRP A 232 -2.28 18.74 4.04
CA TRP A 232 -3.46 19.33 3.41
C TRP A 232 -4.75 19.01 4.18
N HIS A 233 -4.92 17.77 4.65
CA HIS A 233 -6.04 17.40 5.52
C HIS A 233 -5.98 18.04 6.91
N ILE A 234 -4.78 18.26 7.47
CA ILE A 234 -4.61 18.88 8.81
C ILE A 234 -4.84 20.39 8.77
N ALA A 235 -4.15 21.09 7.87
CA ALA A 235 -4.04 22.54 7.87
C ALA A 235 -5.09 23.23 7.00
N GLY A 236 -5.85 22.47 6.20
CA GLY A 236 -6.62 23.04 5.10
C GLY A 236 -5.71 23.53 3.97
N MET A 237 -6.31 23.96 2.87
CA MET A 237 -5.56 24.29 1.64
C MET A 237 -4.50 25.38 1.83
N PRO A 238 -3.29 25.21 1.28
CA PRO A 238 -2.47 26.37 0.96
C PRO A 238 -3.17 27.19 -0.13
N GLY A 239 -3.29 28.50 0.06
CA GLY A 239 -4.06 29.42 -0.79
C GLY A 239 -3.44 29.70 -2.17
N ILE A 240 -3.10 28.66 -2.93
CA ILE A 240 -2.44 28.76 -4.26
C ILE A 240 -3.42 28.89 -5.44
N GLY A 241 -4.65 29.36 -5.19
CA GLY A 241 -5.63 29.67 -6.24
C GLY A 241 -6.22 28.48 -7.01
N ILE A 242 -5.92 27.25 -6.60
CA ILE A 242 -6.43 26.01 -7.20
C ILE A 242 -7.56 25.47 -6.32
N SER A 243 -8.64 24.96 -6.91
CA SER A 243 -9.85 24.55 -6.18
C SER A 243 -9.64 23.28 -5.32
N GLN A 244 -10.44 23.14 -4.26
CA GLN A 244 -10.42 21.94 -3.40
C GLN A 244 -10.65 20.65 -4.18
N GLY A 245 -11.60 20.67 -5.12
CA GLY A 245 -11.89 19.53 -5.98
C GLY A 245 -10.69 19.08 -6.82
N PHE A 246 -9.85 20.02 -7.29
CA PHE A 246 -8.62 19.66 -7.98
C PHE A 246 -7.68 18.85 -7.10
N TRP A 247 -7.35 19.36 -5.91
CA TRP A 247 -6.41 18.70 -5.02
C TRP A 247 -6.93 17.36 -4.52
N LEU A 248 -8.22 17.29 -4.24
CA LEU A 248 -8.87 16.03 -3.89
C LEU A 248 -8.70 14.99 -5.00
N GLY A 249 -9.04 15.35 -6.24
CA GLY A 249 -8.90 14.47 -7.40
C GLY A 249 -7.45 14.11 -7.69
N PHE A 250 -6.54 15.06 -7.58
CA PHE A 250 -5.10 14.90 -7.80
C PHE A 250 -4.48 13.91 -6.80
N PHE A 251 -4.63 14.14 -5.48
CA PHE A 251 -4.02 13.26 -4.47
C PHE A 251 -4.60 11.84 -4.47
N HIS A 252 -5.91 11.69 -4.64
CA HIS A 252 -6.51 10.36 -4.71
C HIS A 252 -6.08 9.61 -5.98
N SER A 253 -6.03 10.31 -7.12
CA SER A 253 -5.54 9.71 -8.38
C SER A 253 -4.06 9.35 -8.31
N TRP A 254 -3.27 10.07 -7.52
CA TRP A 254 -1.88 9.69 -7.21
C TRP A 254 -1.81 8.35 -6.46
N VAL A 255 -2.61 8.18 -5.40
CA VAL A 255 -2.65 6.89 -4.68
C VAL A 255 -3.14 5.76 -5.60
N ILE A 256 -4.17 6.01 -6.42
CA ILE A 256 -4.67 5.05 -7.41
C ILE A 256 -3.55 4.68 -8.39
N ALA A 257 -2.83 5.67 -8.93
CA ALA A 257 -1.71 5.46 -9.83
C ALA A 257 -0.61 4.59 -9.20
N GLY A 258 -0.25 4.85 -7.94
CA GLY A 258 0.70 4.02 -7.19
C GLY A 258 0.27 2.55 -7.09
N PHE A 259 -0.99 2.31 -6.74
CA PHE A 259 -1.54 0.95 -6.69
C PHE A 259 -1.72 0.31 -8.07
N LEU A 260 -2.02 1.08 -9.13
CA LEU A 260 -2.08 0.56 -10.49
C LEU A 260 -0.70 0.09 -10.99
N VAL A 261 0.36 0.84 -10.67
CA VAL A 261 1.74 0.43 -11.00
C VAL A 261 2.11 -0.85 -10.25
N ILE A 262 1.80 -0.94 -8.94
CA ILE A 262 1.97 -2.18 -8.17
C ILE A 262 1.16 -3.33 -8.80
N SER A 263 -0.09 -3.07 -9.16
CA SER A 263 -1.00 -4.07 -9.71
C SER A 263 -0.55 -4.59 -11.06
N TYR A 264 -0.06 -3.71 -11.93
CA TYR A 264 0.57 -4.09 -13.19
C TYR A 264 1.79 -4.98 -12.95
N ALA A 265 2.67 -4.60 -12.01
CA ALA A 265 3.84 -5.40 -11.66
C ALA A 265 3.47 -6.79 -11.10
N LEU A 266 2.35 -6.89 -10.36
CA LEU A 266 1.82 -8.15 -9.85
C LEU A 266 1.14 -8.99 -10.93
N HIS A 267 0.59 -8.37 -11.96
CA HIS A 267 -0.07 -9.04 -13.07
C HIS A 267 0.92 -9.59 -14.10
N GLU A 268 2.04 -8.90 -14.32
CA GLU A 268 3.10 -9.29 -15.26
C GLU A 268 4.10 -10.31 -14.67
N LEU A 269 3.70 -11.06 -13.64
CA LEU A 269 4.47 -12.12 -12.98
C LEU A 269 4.31 -13.46 -13.65
#